data_AF-A0A359AYZ8-F1
#
_entry.id   AF-A0A359AYZ8-F1
#
_cell.length_a   1.000
_cell.length_b   1.000
_cell.length_c   1.000
_cell.angle_alpha   90.00
_cell.angle_beta   90.00
_cell.angle_gamma   90.00
#
_symmetry.space_group_name_H-M   'P 1'
#
loop_
_entity.id
_entity.type
_entity.pdbx_description
1 polymer ?
#
loop_
_entity_poly.entity_id
_entity_poly.type
_entity_poly.pdbx_seq_one_letter_code
_entity_poly.pdbx_strand_id
1 'polypeptide(L)' 'EFMIRPVGAPSFKEGLRMGAEVFHALKKVLHDKGLSTAVGDEGGFAP' A
#
# COMPACT_ATOMS: atom_id res chain seq x y z
N GLU A 1 2.73 -11.41 6.35
CA GLU A 1 2.53 -10.00 5.92
C GLU A 1 3.84 -9.34 5.52
N PHE A 2 3.74 -8.33 4.66
CA PHE A 2 4.83 -7.40 4.35
C PHE A 2 4.32 -5.98 4.59
N MET A 3 4.99 -5.24 5.47
CA MET A 3 4.58 -3.89 5.89
C MET A 3 5.53 -2.82 5.36
N ILE A 4 4.99 -1.64 5.06
CA ILE A 4 5.77 -0.44 4.75
C ILE A 4 5.80 0.49 5.97
N ARG A 5 6.89 1.26 6.11
CA ARG A 5 7.01 2.25 7.18
C ARG A 5 7.56 3.57 6.64
N PRO A 6 6.80 4.66 6.68
CA PRO A 6 7.22 5.97 6.16
C PRO A 6 8.17 6.68 7.14
N VAL A 7 9.38 6.16 7.31
CA VAL A 7 10.37 6.64 8.31
C VAL A 7 10.88 8.06 8.06
N GLY A 8 10.72 8.60 6.84
CA GLY A 8 11.13 9.96 6.47
C GLY A 8 10.01 11.00 6.54
N ALA A 9 8.80 10.64 6.99
CA ALA A 9 7.69 11.58 7.04
C ALA A 9 7.88 12.63 8.16
N PRO A 10 7.68 13.93 7.89
CA PRO A 10 7.87 15.00 8.89
C PRO A 10 6.71 15.09 9.88
N SER A 11 5.60 14.38 9.65
CA SER A 11 4.45 14.31 10.56
C SER A 11 3.67 13.01 10.32
N PHE A 12 2.81 12.65 11.27
CA PHE A 12 1.89 11.52 11.10
C PHE A 12 1.00 11.69 9.87
N LYS A 13 0.48 12.90 9.62
CA LYS A 13 -0.37 13.20 8.45
C LYS A 13 0.37 12.91 7.14
N GLU A 14 1.62 13.33 7.04
CA GLU A 14 2.45 13.05 5.86
C GLU A 14 2.77 11.55 5.75
N GLY A 15 3.03 10.87 6.86
CA GLY A 15 3.25 9.42 6.88
C GLY A 15 2.04 8.64 6.39
N LEU A 16 0.84 9.03 6.83
CA LEU A 16 -0.42 8.43 6.38
C LEU A 16 -0.65 8.67 4.88
N ARG A 17 -0.42 9.90 4.40
CA ARG A 17 -0.50 10.23 2.97
C ARG A 17 0.45 9.37 2.14
N MET A 18 1.73 9.29 2.54
CA MET A 18 2.74 8.46 1.87
C MET A 18 2.33 6.98 1.84
N GLY A 19 1.81 6.44 2.94
CA GLY A 19 1.32 5.07 3.00
C GLY A 19 0.16 4.80 2.04
N ALA A 20 -0.82 5.71 1.97
CA ALA A 20 -1.95 5.62 1.06
C ALA A 20 -1.53 5.71 -0.43
N GLU A 21 -0.60 6.62 -0.75
CA GLU A 21 -0.04 6.75 -2.10
C GLU A 21 0.68 5.46 -2.53
N VAL A 22 1.50 4.88 -1.66
CA VAL A 22 2.17 3.59 -1.93
C VAL A 22 1.16 2.46 -2.09
N PHE A 23 0.10 2.40 -1.28
CA PHE A 23 -0.95 1.38 -1.39
C PHE A 23 -1.65 1.42 -2.76
N HIS A 24 -2.06 2.61 -3.23
CA HIS A 24 -2.70 2.76 -4.53
C HIS A 24 -1.73 2.55 -5.70
N ALA A 25 -0.46 2.96 -5.57
CA ALA A 25 0.57 2.67 -6.55
C ALA A 25 0.80 1.15 -6.68
N LEU A 26 0.89 0.43 -5.56
CA LEU A 26 1.01 -1.02 -5.54
C LEU A 26 -0.20 -1.69 -6.19
N LYS A 27 -1.42 -1.23 -5.89
CA LYS A 27 -2.64 -1.73 -6.54
C LYS A 27 -2.55 -1.67 -8.06
N LYS A 28 -2.07 -0.54 -8.61
CA LYS A 28 -1.88 -0.39 -10.06
C LYS A 28 -0.84 -1.37 -10.60
N VAL A 29 0.30 -1.52 -9.93
CA VAL A 29 1.36 -2.47 -10.34
C VAL A 29 0.85 -3.92 -10.34
N LEU A 30 0.05 -4.31 -9.33
CA LEU A 30 -0.54 -5.65 -9.26
C LEU A 30 -1.57 -5.86 -10.39
N HIS A 31 -2.44 -4.88 -10.60
CA HIS A 31 -3.41 -4.91 -11.70
C HIS A 31 -2.74 -5.04 -13.07
N ASP A 32 -1.71 -4.24 -13.34
CA ASP A 32 -0.99 -4.24 -14.63
C ASP A 32 -0.25 -5.57 -14.88
N LYS A 33 0.02 -6.35 -13.81
CA LYS A 33 0.55 -7.72 -13.87
C LYS A 33 -0.53 -8.80 -13.96
N GLY A 34 -1.80 -8.45 -13.97
CA GLY A 34 -2.93 -9.40 -13.97
C GLY A 34 -3.13 -10.14 -12.64
N LEU A 35 -2.57 -9.61 -11.54
CA LEU A 35 -2.69 -10.20 -10.20
C LEU A 35 -3.94 -9.66 -9.48
N SER A 36 -4.45 -10.42 -8.52
CA SER A 36 -5.62 -10.01 -7.73
C SER A 36 -5.34 -8.76 -6.89
N THR A 37 -6.27 -7.81 -6.88
CA THR A 37 -6.25 -6.65 -5.99
C THR A 37 -7.34 -6.72 -4.91
N ALA A 38 -7.89 -7.90 -4.65
CA ALA A 38 -8.75 -8.13 -3.50
C ALA A 38 -7.95 -7.99 -2.20
N VAL A 39 -8.62 -7.60 -1.12
CA VAL A 39 -7.99 -7.38 0.18
C VAL A 39 -8.35 -8.50 1.15
N GLY A 40 -7.40 -8.85 2.02
CA GLY A 40 -7.62 -9.78 3.13
C GLY A 40 -8.15 -9.10 4.40
N ASP A 41 -8.10 -9.82 5.52
CA ASP A 41 -8.67 -9.40 6.81
C ASP A 41 -8.14 -8.05 7.32
N GLU A 42 -6.88 -7.72 7.02
CA GLU A 42 -6.22 -6.48 7.44
C GLU A 42 -6.17 -5.40 6.34
N GLY A 43 -6.83 -5.62 5.21
CA GLY A 43 -6.88 -4.65 4.11
C GLY A 43 -5.68 -4.66 3.17
N GLY A 44 -4.69 -5.54 3.37
CA GLY A 44 -3.56 -5.75 2.46
C GLY A 44 -3.89 -6.66 1.27
N PHE A 45 -3.04 -6.63 0.22
CA PHE A 45 -3.17 -7.52 -0.95
C PHE A 45 -2.52 -8.89 -0.70
N ALA A 46 -3.10 -9.94 -1.30
CA ALA A 46 -2.53 -11.29 -1.38
C ALA A 46 -2.46 -11.76 -2.85
N PRO A 47 -1.59 -11.12 -3.66
CA PRO A 47 -1.48 -11.36 -5.09
C PRO A 47 -0.80 -12.69 -5.45
#